data_AF-A0A816KR03-F1
#
_entry.id   AF-A0A816KR03-F1
#
_cell.length_a   1.000
_cell.length_b   1.000
_cell.length_c   1.000
_cell.angle_alpha   90.00
_cell.angle_beta   90.00
_cell.angle_gamma   90.00
#
_symmetry.space_group_name_H-M   'P 1'
#
loop_
_entity.id
_entity.type
_entity.pdbx_description
1 polymer ?
#
loop_
_entity_poly.entity_id
_entity_poly.type
_entity_poly.pdbx_seq_one_letter_code
_entity_poly.pdbx_strand_id
1 'polypeptide(L)'
;MERCLEMGLCRSIGVSNFSSKKIYDLLDFASVSPSVNQVEMHPLWRQSKLRKVCEANNIHVSGYSPLGGPGNRWGSMAVIEHPVIKSIALKHNATPAQVALRWGMSKGASVIVKSFNGERMRENKRALDIKLADQDLSFIDQLEEWKIMRGDFLVNQTTSPYKSIKQLWDDEI
;
A
#
# COMPACT_ATOMS: atom_id res chain seq x y z
N MET A 1 -7.03 -1.85 22.02
CA MET A 1 -5.69 -2.11 21.44
C MET A 1 -4.60 -1.67 22.40
N GLU A 2 -4.63 -0.46 22.94
CA GLU A 2 -3.63 0.06 23.90
C GLU A 2 -3.44 -0.84 25.13
N ARG A 3 -4.53 -1.37 25.70
CA ARG A 3 -4.43 -2.35 26.80
C ARG A 3 -3.63 -3.61 26.43
N CYS A 4 -3.64 -4.04 25.17
CA CYS A 4 -2.82 -5.18 24.73
C CYS A 4 -1.32 -4.83 24.75
N LEU A 5 -0.98 -3.57 24.45
CA LEU A 5 0.39 -3.07 24.55
C LEU A 5 0.82 -2.98 26.01
N GLU A 6 -0.03 -2.42 26.89
CA GLU A 6 0.22 -2.33 28.33
C GLU A 6 0.44 -3.71 28.97
N MET A 7 -0.33 -4.71 28.54
CA MET A 7 -0.22 -6.09 29.02
C MET A 7 0.95 -6.86 28.37
N GLY A 8 1.68 -6.26 27.43
CA GLY A 8 2.79 -6.91 26.73
C GLY A 8 2.38 -8.00 25.73
N LEU A 9 1.11 -8.06 25.32
CA LEU A 9 0.60 -9.04 24.33
C LEU A 9 1.04 -8.70 22.90
N CYS A 10 1.36 -7.43 22.66
CA CYS A 10 1.98 -6.97 21.42
C CYS A 10 3.07 -5.94 21.75
N ARG A 11 4.06 -5.81 20.85
CA ARG A 11 5.13 -4.80 20.96
C ARG A 11 4.76 -3.46 20.33
N SER A 12 3.73 -3.46 19.48
CA SER A 12 3.25 -2.30 18.74
C SER A 12 1.79 -2.51 18.35
N ILE A 13 1.07 -1.41 18.15
CA ILE A 13 -0.30 -1.41 17.65
C ILE A 13 -0.39 -0.45 16.46
N GLY A 14 -1.32 -0.71 15.56
CA GLY A 14 -1.50 0.10 14.36
C GLY A 14 -2.88 -0.11 13.76
N VAL A 15 -3.09 0.48 12.60
CA VAL A 15 -4.34 0.41 11.84
C VAL A 15 -4.10 -0.10 10.43
N SER A 16 -5.19 -0.39 9.72
CA SER A 16 -5.15 -0.79 8.32
C SER A 16 -6.36 -0.20 7.61
N ASN A 17 -6.19 0.21 6.36
CA ASN A 17 -7.24 0.83 5.54
C ASN A 17 -7.80 2.14 6.14
N PHE A 18 -6.96 2.92 6.84
CA PHE A 18 -7.34 4.26 7.30
C PHE A 18 -6.93 5.29 6.25
N SER A 19 -7.87 6.16 5.88
CA SER A 19 -7.62 7.38 5.09
C SER A 19 -6.85 8.41 5.93
N SER A 20 -6.36 9.47 5.29
CA SER A 20 -5.67 10.54 6.02
C SER A 20 -6.57 11.20 7.09
N LYS A 21 -7.86 11.38 6.78
CA LYS A 21 -8.82 11.95 7.73
C LYS A 21 -8.99 11.04 8.96
N LYS A 22 -9.18 9.74 8.73
CA LYS A 22 -9.36 8.76 9.83
C LYS A 22 -8.10 8.64 10.70
N ILE A 23 -6.92 8.88 10.14
CA ILE A 23 -5.68 8.98 10.93
C ILE A 23 -5.73 10.16 11.89
N TYR A 24 -6.07 11.37 11.42
CA TYR A 24 -6.20 12.53 12.31
C TYR A 24 -7.28 12.32 13.36
N ASP A 25 -8.47 11.85 12.96
CA ASP A 25 -9.57 11.58 13.88
C ASP A 25 -9.15 10.58 14.99
N LEU A 26 -8.31 9.59 14.67
CA LEU A 26 -7.77 8.64 15.65
C LEU A 26 -6.74 9.31 16.59
N LEU A 27 -5.84 10.12 16.04
CA LEU A 27 -4.80 10.80 16.81
C LEU A 27 -5.37 11.80 17.82
N ASP A 28 -6.56 12.36 17.56
CA ASP A 28 -7.23 13.30 18.45
C ASP A 28 -7.56 12.71 19.84
N PHE A 29 -7.74 11.39 19.94
CA PHE A 29 -8.10 10.74 21.21
C PHE A 29 -7.21 9.56 21.61
N ALA A 30 -6.35 9.06 20.71
CA ALA A 30 -5.45 7.96 21.05
C ALA A 30 -4.38 8.40 22.05
N SER A 31 -4.18 7.62 23.11
CA SER A 31 -3.09 7.84 24.06
C SER A 31 -1.76 7.30 23.52
N VAL A 32 -1.83 6.27 22.66
CA VAL A 32 -0.70 5.69 21.94
C VAL A 32 -0.94 5.82 20.45
N SER A 33 -0.13 6.62 19.76
CA SER A 33 -0.21 6.76 18.30
C SER A 33 0.03 5.41 17.59
N PRO A 34 -0.70 5.13 16.50
CA PRO A 34 -0.52 3.89 15.75
C PRO A 34 0.88 3.85 15.12
N SER A 35 1.61 2.76 15.32
CA SER A 35 2.96 2.61 14.76
C SER A 35 2.95 2.41 13.23
N VAL A 36 1.86 1.85 12.69
CA VAL A 36 1.73 1.49 11.28
C VAL A 36 0.31 1.80 10.79
N ASN A 37 0.20 2.30 9.55
CA ASN A 37 -1.02 2.20 8.75
C ASN A 37 -0.76 1.30 7.53
N GLN A 38 -1.36 0.10 7.54
CA GLN A 38 -1.22 -0.86 6.44
C GLN A 38 -2.30 -0.63 5.38
N VAL A 39 -1.92 -0.18 4.19
CA VAL A 39 -2.85 0.21 3.11
C VAL A 39 -2.47 -0.39 1.78
N GLU A 40 -3.41 -0.41 0.84
CA GLU A 40 -3.11 -0.72 -0.55
C GLU A 40 -2.10 0.31 -1.07
N MET A 41 -1.00 -0.17 -1.62
CA MET A 41 0.00 0.70 -2.23
C MET A 41 0.77 -0.05 -3.31
N HIS A 42 0.78 0.50 -4.51
CA HIS A 42 1.48 -0.03 -5.69
C HIS A 42 1.73 1.12 -6.69
N PRO A 43 2.49 0.92 -7.77
CA PRO A 43 2.77 1.97 -8.77
C PRO A 43 1.54 2.72 -9.29
N LEU A 44 0.40 2.03 -9.40
CA LEU A 44 -0.88 2.61 -9.84
C LEU A 44 -1.77 3.13 -8.70
N TRP A 45 -1.33 3.09 -7.44
CA TRP A 45 -2.04 3.65 -6.29
C TRP A 45 -1.00 4.04 -5.23
N ARG A 46 -0.46 5.24 -5.38
CA ARG A 46 0.82 5.66 -4.78
C ARG A 46 0.68 6.22 -3.38
N GLN A 47 -0.55 6.50 -2.95
CA GLN A 47 -0.88 6.96 -1.60
C GLN A 47 -0.12 8.24 -1.21
N SER A 48 0.16 9.15 -2.17
CA SER A 48 1.10 10.25 -1.93
C SER A 48 0.62 11.21 -0.82
N LYS A 49 -0.67 11.48 -0.73
CA LYS A 49 -1.27 12.28 0.35
C LYS A 49 -1.16 11.55 1.69
N LEU A 50 -1.65 10.32 1.76
CA LEU A 50 -1.65 9.52 2.99
C LEU A 50 -0.23 9.27 3.52
N ARG A 51 0.75 8.98 2.65
CA ARG A 51 2.14 8.80 3.06
C ARG A 51 2.71 10.03 3.73
N LYS A 52 2.46 11.22 3.20
CA LYS A 52 2.89 12.48 3.83
C LYS A 52 2.24 12.70 5.19
N VAL A 53 0.95 12.38 5.32
CA VAL A 53 0.23 12.48 6.61
C VAL A 53 0.79 11.49 7.62
N CYS A 54 1.00 10.23 7.24
CA CYS A 54 1.59 9.23 8.10
C CYS A 54 3.04 9.61 8.52
N GLU A 55 3.87 10.06 7.58
CA GLU A 55 5.24 10.52 7.84
C GLU A 55 5.27 11.68 8.84
N ALA A 56 4.43 12.70 8.64
CA ALA A 56 4.34 13.86 9.54
C ALA A 56 3.92 13.49 10.97
N ASN A 57 3.26 12.33 11.15
CA ASN A 57 2.80 11.84 12.45
C ASN A 57 3.61 10.64 12.96
N ASN A 58 4.78 10.35 12.38
CA ASN A 58 5.64 9.21 12.73
C ASN A 58 4.93 7.83 12.62
N ILE A 59 3.99 7.70 11.68
CA ILE A 59 3.27 6.47 11.39
C ILE A 59 3.91 5.82 10.16
N HIS A 60 4.36 4.57 10.28
CA HIS A 60 4.93 3.85 9.14
C HIS A 60 3.84 3.39 8.16
N VAL A 61 4.08 3.53 6.86
CA VAL A 61 3.18 2.99 5.83
C VAL A 61 3.67 1.61 5.40
N SER A 62 2.79 0.62 5.50
CA SER A 62 3.03 -0.73 4.96
C SER A 62 2.09 -1.03 3.80
N GLY A 63 2.64 -1.14 2.60
CA GLY A 63 1.91 -1.42 1.36
C GLY A 63 1.50 -2.87 1.22
N TYR A 64 0.20 -3.17 1.31
CA TYR A 64 -0.36 -4.44 0.85
C TYR A 64 -0.72 -4.37 -0.64
N SER A 65 -0.88 -5.54 -1.27
CA SER A 65 -1.11 -5.68 -2.71
C SER A 65 -0.12 -4.91 -3.59
N PRO A 66 1.20 -4.95 -3.32
CA PRO A 66 2.18 -4.19 -4.08
C PRO A 66 2.23 -4.56 -5.58
N LEU A 67 1.66 -5.71 -5.93
CA LEU A 67 1.54 -6.22 -7.30
C LEU A 67 0.14 -6.06 -7.91
N GLY A 68 -0.80 -5.40 -7.22
CA GLY A 68 -2.22 -5.28 -7.63
C GLY A 68 -3.12 -6.46 -7.22
N GLY A 69 -2.63 -7.35 -6.34
CA GLY A 69 -3.38 -8.52 -5.87
C GLY A 69 -3.66 -9.65 -6.88
N PRO A 70 -2.81 -9.98 -7.88
CA PRO A 70 -3.03 -11.07 -8.83
C PRO A 70 -3.55 -12.38 -8.20
N GLY A 71 -4.56 -12.97 -8.83
CA GLY A 71 -5.18 -14.23 -8.38
C GLY A 71 -6.22 -14.09 -7.27
N ASN A 72 -6.44 -12.89 -6.72
CA ASN A 72 -7.60 -12.62 -5.87
C ASN A 72 -8.80 -12.19 -6.73
N ARG A 73 -10.03 -12.45 -6.26
CA ARG A 73 -11.28 -12.06 -6.95
C ARG A 73 -11.37 -10.55 -7.22
N TRP A 74 -10.80 -9.74 -6.34
CA TRP A 74 -10.75 -8.28 -6.42
C TRP A 74 -9.45 -7.75 -7.02
N GLY A 75 -8.49 -8.62 -7.33
CA GLY A 75 -7.18 -8.22 -7.80
C GLY A 75 -7.14 -7.93 -9.31
N SER A 76 -6.04 -7.32 -9.75
CA SER A 76 -5.79 -7.01 -11.15
C SER A 76 -4.35 -7.33 -11.52
N MET A 77 -4.15 -7.68 -12.79
CA MET A 77 -2.83 -7.79 -13.40
C MET A 77 -2.27 -6.42 -13.87
N ALA A 78 -3.04 -5.33 -13.72
CA ALA A 78 -2.72 -4.01 -14.26
C ALA A 78 -1.32 -3.51 -13.89
N VAL A 79 -0.87 -3.74 -12.65
CA VAL A 79 0.49 -3.33 -12.21
C VAL A 79 1.59 -4.13 -12.93
N ILE A 80 1.43 -5.45 -13.03
CA ILE A 80 2.43 -6.36 -13.63
C ILE A 80 2.47 -6.20 -15.15
N GLU A 81 1.31 -5.98 -15.76
CA GLU A 81 1.16 -5.86 -17.21
C GLU A 81 1.37 -4.43 -17.72
N HIS A 82 1.54 -3.45 -16.84
CA HIS A 82 1.68 -2.05 -17.22
C HIS A 82 2.91 -1.84 -18.13
N PRO A 83 2.77 -1.22 -19.32
CA PRO A 83 3.88 -1.06 -20.27
C PRO A 83 5.11 -0.34 -19.69
N VAL A 84 4.90 0.71 -18.90
CA VAL A 84 5.99 1.43 -18.22
C VAL A 84 6.72 0.55 -17.23
N ILE A 85 6.01 -0.26 -16.44
CA ILE A 85 6.64 -1.15 -15.44
C ILE A 85 7.45 -2.25 -16.14
N LYS A 86 6.91 -2.83 -17.22
CA LYS A 86 7.64 -3.80 -18.06
C LYS A 86 8.88 -3.20 -18.72
N SER A 87 8.78 -1.97 -19.23
CA SER A 87 9.91 -1.27 -19.85
C SER A 87 11.04 -1.02 -18.84
N ILE A 88 10.69 -0.54 -17.64
CA ILE A 88 11.66 -0.38 -16.54
C ILE A 88 12.25 -1.73 -16.14
N ALA A 89 11.44 -2.78 -16.04
CA ALA A 89 11.92 -4.13 -15.71
C ALA A 89 12.96 -4.64 -16.72
N LEU A 90 12.69 -4.47 -18.02
CA LEU A 90 13.63 -4.81 -19.09
C LEU A 90 14.95 -4.04 -18.97
N LYS A 91 14.88 -2.71 -18.76
CA LYS A 91 16.06 -1.84 -18.58
C LYS A 91 16.96 -2.31 -17.44
N HIS A 92 16.37 -2.85 -16.36
CA HIS A 92 17.09 -3.29 -15.16
C HIS A 92 17.39 -4.79 -15.14
N ASN A 93 17.13 -5.53 -16.22
CA ASN A 93 17.21 -7.00 -16.26
C ASN A 93 16.49 -7.66 -15.06
N ALA A 94 15.29 -7.15 -14.77
CA ALA A 94 14.47 -7.51 -13.63
C ALA A 94 13.07 -7.95 -14.07
N THR A 95 12.25 -8.42 -13.14
CA THR A 95 10.83 -8.69 -13.39
C THR A 95 9.94 -7.49 -13.02
N PRO A 96 8.76 -7.33 -13.64
CA PRO A 96 7.81 -6.28 -13.28
C PRO A 96 7.44 -6.30 -11.78
N ALA A 97 7.37 -7.49 -11.19
CA ALA A 97 7.11 -7.64 -9.76
C ALA A 97 8.24 -7.01 -8.93
N GLN A 98 9.50 -7.26 -9.28
CA GLN A 98 10.62 -6.69 -8.55
C GLN A 98 10.68 -5.17 -8.68
N VAL A 99 10.36 -4.61 -9.85
CA VAL A 99 10.24 -3.15 -10.05
C VAL A 99 9.17 -2.56 -9.14
N ALA A 100 7.96 -3.14 -9.12
CA ALA A 100 6.86 -2.65 -8.28
C ALA A 100 7.20 -2.70 -6.78
N LEU A 101 7.83 -3.80 -6.33
CA LEU A 101 8.29 -3.95 -4.95
C LEU A 101 9.38 -2.94 -4.59
N ARG A 102 10.39 -2.80 -5.47
CA ARG A 102 11.49 -1.86 -5.23
C ARG A 102 11.01 -0.41 -5.24
N TRP A 103 10.08 -0.06 -6.11
CA TRP A 103 9.44 1.25 -6.11
C TRP A 103 8.77 1.53 -4.76
N GLY A 104 7.98 0.60 -4.21
CA GLY A 104 7.31 0.79 -2.92
C GLY A 104 8.31 1.05 -1.78
N MET A 105 9.41 0.29 -1.76
CA MET A 105 10.51 0.48 -0.80
C MET A 105 11.19 1.85 -0.97
N SER A 106 11.40 2.31 -2.22
CA SER A 106 12.01 3.61 -2.50
C SER A 106 11.17 4.79 -2.00
N LYS A 107 9.86 4.59 -1.82
CA LYS A 107 8.93 5.60 -1.27
C LYS A 107 8.85 5.58 0.26
N GLY A 108 9.76 4.85 0.94
CA GLY A 108 9.83 4.75 2.39
C GLY A 108 8.85 3.75 3.02
N ALA A 109 8.10 2.98 2.22
CA ALA A 109 7.13 2.01 2.71
C ALA A 109 7.74 0.61 2.82
N SER A 110 7.26 -0.21 3.76
CA SER A 110 7.43 -1.66 3.65
C SER A 110 6.44 -2.22 2.63
N VAL A 111 6.79 -3.28 1.92
CA VAL A 111 5.90 -3.95 0.95
C VAL A 111 5.63 -5.39 1.37
N ILE A 112 4.36 -5.78 1.38
CA ILE A 112 3.93 -7.12 1.77
C ILE A 112 3.44 -7.86 0.52
N VAL A 113 4.31 -8.72 0.00
CA VAL A 113 4.01 -9.52 -1.19
C VAL A 113 3.71 -10.97 -0.82
N LYS A 114 2.65 -11.52 -1.42
CA LYS A 114 2.21 -12.90 -1.21
C LYS A 114 2.58 -13.78 -2.39
N SER A 115 3.13 -14.96 -2.11
CA SER A 115 3.29 -16.04 -3.08
C SER A 115 3.23 -17.39 -2.36
N PHE A 116 2.66 -18.40 -3.02
CA PHE A 116 2.76 -19.80 -2.58
C PHE A 116 3.78 -20.60 -3.43
N ASN A 117 4.41 -19.96 -4.41
CA ASN A 117 5.44 -20.56 -5.24
C ASN A 117 6.83 -20.12 -4.74
N GLY A 118 7.70 -21.10 -4.48
CA GLY A 118 9.04 -20.89 -3.92
C GLY A 118 9.97 -20.05 -4.78
N GLU A 119 9.92 -20.21 -6.10
CA GLU A 119 10.75 -19.43 -7.03
C GLU A 119 10.32 -17.96 -7.03
N ARG A 120 9.02 -17.69 -7.09
CA ARG A 120 8.50 -16.31 -6.97
C ARG A 120 8.83 -15.68 -5.62
N MET A 121 8.85 -16.45 -4.53
CA MET A 121 9.30 -15.91 -3.22
C MET A 121 10.76 -15.47 -3.26
N ARG A 122 11.65 -16.28 -3.88
CA ARG A 122 13.07 -15.91 -4.06
C ARG A 122 13.22 -14.74 -5.02
N GLU A 123 12.46 -14.70 -6.10
CA GLU A 123 12.43 -13.59 -7.05
C GLU A 123 12.02 -12.27 -6.38
N ASN A 124 10.90 -12.28 -5.64
CA ASN A 124 10.41 -11.11 -4.92
C ASN A 124 11.43 -10.59 -3.91
N LYS A 125 12.16 -11.47 -3.22
CA LYS A 125 13.21 -11.07 -2.28
C LYS A 125 14.35 -10.32 -2.98
N ARG A 126 14.73 -10.74 -4.20
CA ARG A 126 15.77 -10.07 -5.02
C ARG A 126 15.38 -8.65 -5.46
N ALA A 127 14.14 -8.21 -5.24
CA ALA A 127 13.78 -6.80 -5.42
C ALA A 127 14.59 -5.84 -4.52
N LEU A 128 15.12 -6.33 -3.38
CA LEU A 128 15.99 -5.57 -2.49
C LEU A 128 17.30 -5.14 -3.16
N ASP A 129 17.76 -5.91 -4.16
CA ASP A 129 19.05 -5.70 -4.83
C ASP A 129 18.94 -4.72 -6.01
N ILE A 130 17.71 -4.39 -6.43
CA ILE A 130 17.46 -3.50 -7.58
C ILE A 130 17.71 -2.04 -7.18
N LYS A 131 18.28 -1.25 -8.08
CA LYS A 131 18.37 0.21 -7.95
C LYS A 131 17.68 0.88 -9.13
N LEU A 132 16.47 1.40 -8.89
CA LEU A 132 15.75 2.19 -9.89
C LEU A 132 16.39 3.57 -10.00
N ALA A 133 16.53 4.10 -11.22
CA ALA A 133 17.00 5.45 -11.43
C ALA A 133 15.89 6.47 -11.13
N ASP A 134 16.25 7.71 -10.79
CA ASP A 134 15.27 8.78 -10.51
C ASP A 134 14.31 9.00 -11.69
N GLN A 135 14.80 8.86 -12.92
CA GLN A 135 13.97 8.93 -14.12
C GLN A 135 12.92 7.81 -14.17
N ASP A 136 13.27 6.60 -13.76
CA ASP A 136 12.33 5.47 -13.72
C ASP A 136 11.24 5.72 -12.67
N LEU A 137 11.62 6.28 -11.51
CA LEU A 137 10.69 6.68 -10.47
C LEU A 137 9.75 7.81 -10.95
N SER A 138 10.29 8.78 -11.68
CA SER A 138 9.51 9.86 -12.29
C SER A 138 8.49 9.33 -13.30
N PHE A 139 8.82 8.32 -14.11
CA PHE A 139 7.85 7.71 -15.01
C PHE A 139 6.72 7.01 -14.26
N ILE A 140 7.01 6.37 -13.12
CA ILE A 140 5.98 5.76 -12.27
C ILE A 140 5.10 6.82 -11.61
N ASP A 141 5.67 7.95 -11.18
CA ASP A 141 4.92 9.02 -10.52
C ASP A 141 3.93 9.74 -11.47
N GLN A 142 4.11 9.61 -12.78
CA GLN A 142 3.22 10.14 -13.82
C GLN A 142 2.09 9.18 -14.22
N LEU A 143 2.07 7.94 -13.70
CA LEU A 143 1.01 7.00 -14.02
C LEU A 143 -0.32 7.44 -13.42
N GLU A 144 -1.40 7.19 -14.17
CA GLU A 144 -2.76 7.37 -13.69
C GLU A 144 -2.98 6.49 -12.46
N GLU A 145 -3.56 7.09 -11.41
CA GLU A 145 -3.85 6.39 -10.17
C GLU A 145 -5.25 5.78 -10.19
N TRP A 146 -5.34 4.53 -9.78
CA TRP A 146 -6.60 3.84 -9.55
C TRP A 146 -6.46 2.82 -8.42
N LYS A 147 -7.37 2.93 -7.44
CA LYS A 147 -7.51 2.00 -6.32
C LYS A 147 -8.22 0.70 -6.74
N ILE A 148 -7.54 -0.44 -6.58
CA ILE A 148 -8.07 -1.77 -6.89
C ILE A 148 -8.93 -2.28 -5.72
N MET A 149 -8.43 -2.24 -4.48
CA MET A 149 -9.18 -2.63 -3.28
C MET A 149 -10.05 -1.48 -2.77
N ARG A 150 -11.17 -1.23 -3.45
CA ARG A 150 -12.12 -0.15 -3.13
C ARG A 150 -12.96 -0.38 -1.87
N GLY A 151 -13.07 -1.63 -1.41
CA GLY A 151 -13.84 -1.96 -0.21
C GLY A 151 -15.36 -1.91 -0.40
N ASP A 152 -15.86 -2.19 -1.61
CA ASP A 152 -17.31 -2.10 -1.93
C ASP A 152 -18.19 -2.94 -1.00
N PHE A 153 -17.68 -4.04 -0.47
CA PHE A 153 -18.38 -4.90 0.50
C PHE A 153 -18.64 -4.24 1.86
N LEU A 154 -17.97 -3.12 2.18
CA LEU A 154 -18.18 -2.34 3.40
C LEU A 154 -19.18 -1.20 3.21
N VAL A 155 -19.69 -0.98 1.99
CA VAL A 155 -20.54 0.16 1.66
C VAL A 155 -21.98 -0.29 1.44
N ASN A 156 -22.91 0.36 2.13
CA ASN A 156 -24.34 0.08 1.99
C ASN A 156 -25.17 1.30 2.42
N GLN A 157 -26.20 1.64 1.63
CA GLN A 157 -27.05 2.81 1.89
C GLN A 157 -27.86 2.70 3.19
N THR A 158 -28.25 1.50 3.61
CA THR A 158 -29.12 1.31 4.77
C THR A 158 -28.37 0.73 5.97
N THR A 159 -27.49 -0.24 5.77
CA THR A 159 -26.91 -1.04 6.88
C THR A 159 -25.47 -0.71 7.24
N SER A 160 -24.75 0.05 6.41
CA SER A 160 -23.36 0.43 6.70
C SER A 160 -23.25 1.85 7.25
N PRO A 161 -22.26 2.14 8.12
CA PRO A 161 -21.88 3.52 8.43
C PRO A 161 -21.36 4.28 7.18
N TYR A 162 -20.88 3.57 6.16
CA TYR A 162 -20.42 4.16 4.90
C TYR A 162 -21.48 3.97 3.80
N LYS A 163 -22.07 5.06 3.34
CA LYS A 163 -23.12 5.07 2.30
C LYS A 163 -22.54 5.09 0.89
N SER A 164 -21.29 5.52 0.73
CA SER A 164 -20.57 5.50 -0.54
C SER A 164 -19.10 5.15 -0.36
N ILE A 165 -18.42 4.76 -1.44
CA ILE A 165 -16.96 4.53 -1.45
C ILE A 165 -16.21 5.81 -1.10
N LYS A 166 -16.71 6.96 -1.55
CA LYS A 166 -16.14 8.27 -1.19
C LYS A 166 -16.18 8.51 0.32
N GLN A 167 -17.27 8.15 0.99
CA GLN A 167 -17.34 8.23 2.46
C GLN A 167 -16.42 7.23 3.17
N LEU A 168 -16.26 6.03 2.62
CA LEU A 168 -15.31 5.05 3.17
C LEU A 168 -13.87 5.59 3.15
N TRP A 169 -13.48 6.28 2.09
CA TRP A 169 -12.11 6.76 1.89
C TRP A 169 -11.90 8.25 2.12
N ASP A 170 -12.93 8.99 2.57
CA ASP A 170 -12.88 10.45 2.73
C ASP A 170 -12.35 11.15 1.48
N ASP A 171 -12.94 10.79 0.34
CA ASP A 171 -12.59 11.24 -1.02
C ASP A 171 -11.20 10.81 -1.54
N GLU A 172 -10.46 9.97 -0.81
CA GLU A 172 -9.19 9.38 -1.28
C GLU A 172 -9.43 8.14 -2.16
N ILE A 173 -10.13 8.33 -3.29
CA ILE A 173 -10.54 7.27 -4.21
C ILE A 173 -10.46 7.69 -5.68
#